data_AF-A0A0A0NP58-F1
#
_entry.id   AF-A0A0A0NP58-F1
#
_cell.length_a   1.000
_cell.length_b   1.000
_cell.length_c   1.000
_cell.angle_alpha   90.00
_cell.angle_beta   90.00
_cell.angle_gamma   90.00
#
_symmetry.space_group_name_H-M   'P 1'
#
loop_
_entity.id
_entity.type
_entity.pdbx_description
1 polymer ?
#
loop_
_entity_poly.entity_id
_entity_poly.type
_entity_poly.pdbx_seq_one_letter_code
_entity_poly.pdbx_strand_id
1 'polypeptide(L)'
;MTLQPADTRYASYRFRSRLEARWAVFFDALGIRWEYEPQRFELLPLTEAVQQRLREEQFRDPQPEDAIPLGDFLPSFWLPAQTAWFQVAATEPTEAGWARFFRFCDLSDQRAFVAVGPLPDPRTVEEHGHPQEDGFEIHTYGDQHYAWTRCRWCGFYDLTFDARSARTLCGCHKSRYPDLDAPCCNGDKCYRGDAPEILAAYGAARAARFENDPSGC
;
A
#
# COMPACT_ATOMS: atom_id res chain seq x y z
N MET A 1 -25.86 -19.95 -12.47
CA MET A 1 -26.19 -18.76 -11.66
C MET A 1 -25.04 -17.78 -11.76
N THR A 2 -25.24 -16.66 -12.44
CA THR A 2 -24.29 -15.54 -12.45
C THR A 2 -24.35 -14.88 -11.08
N LEU A 3 -23.32 -15.09 -10.24
CA LEU A 3 -23.17 -14.36 -8.98
C LEU A 3 -23.05 -12.87 -9.34
N GLN A 4 -24.11 -12.09 -9.07
CA GLN A 4 -23.98 -10.65 -9.12
C GLN A 4 -23.04 -10.22 -7.99
N PRO A 5 -22.02 -9.39 -8.25
CA PRO A 5 -21.18 -8.86 -7.19
C PRO A 5 -22.06 -8.20 -6.13
N ALA A 6 -21.89 -8.59 -4.86
CA ALA A 6 -22.63 -7.97 -3.77
C ALA A 6 -22.29 -6.47 -3.74
N ASP A 7 -23.32 -5.62 -3.73
CA ASP A 7 -23.19 -4.17 -3.61
C ASP A 7 -22.46 -3.84 -2.31
N THR A 8 -21.16 -3.53 -2.40
CA THR A 8 -20.37 -3.13 -1.24
C THR A 8 -20.33 -1.61 -1.21
N ARG A 9 -21.20 -1.03 -0.37
CA ARG A 9 -21.30 0.42 -0.18
C ARG A 9 -20.61 0.81 1.12
N TYR A 10 -19.76 1.83 1.03
CA TYR A 10 -19.15 2.48 2.19
C TYR A 10 -18.83 3.93 1.82
N ALA A 11 -19.08 4.85 2.77
CA ALA A 11 -19.13 6.29 2.48
C ALA A 11 -20.04 6.57 1.27
N SER A 12 -19.60 7.44 0.35
CA SER A 12 -20.33 7.74 -0.89
C SER A 12 -19.89 6.89 -2.09
N TYR A 13 -19.16 5.79 -1.86
CA TYR A 13 -18.59 4.96 -2.92
C TYR A 13 -19.21 3.55 -2.97
N ARG A 14 -19.23 2.99 -4.18
CA ARG A 14 -19.54 1.58 -4.45
C ARG A 14 -18.23 0.88 -4.80
N PHE A 15 -17.76 0.02 -3.90
CA PHE A 15 -16.49 -0.69 -4.05
C PHE A 15 -16.64 -1.94 -4.92
N ARG A 16 -15.59 -2.28 -5.68
CA ARG A 16 -15.50 -3.53 -6.46
C ARG A 16 -15.47 -4.76 -5.56
N SER A 17 -14.99 -4.61 -4.32
CA SER A 17 -14.95 -5.69 -3.35
C SER A 17 -15.12 -5.22 -1.90
N ARG A 18 -15.53 -6.14 -1.03
CA ARG A 18 -15.53 -5.95 0.42
C ARG A 18 -14.13 -5.66 0.96
N LEU A 19 -13.08 -6.27 0.39
CA LEU A 19 -11.72 -6.07 0.84
C LEU A 19 -11.26 -4.62 0.60
N GLU A 20 -11.57 -4.04 -0.56
CA GLU A 20 -11.31 -2.62 -0.83
C GLU A 20 -12.08 -1.72 0.15
N ALA A 21 -13.37 -1.97 0.37
CA ALA A 21 -14.15 -1.19 1.32
C ALA A 21 -13.60 -1.26 2.76
N ARG A 22 -13.01 -2.39 3.17
CA ARG A 22 -12.33 -2.50 4.47
C ARG A 22 -11.07 -1.67 4.55
N TRP A 23 -10.32 -1.55 3.45
CA TRP A 23 -9.18 -0.63 3.39
C TRP A 23 -9.61 0.84 3.52
N ALA A 24 -10.74 1.23 2.93
CA ALA A 24 -11.32 2.55 3.17
C ALA A 24 -11.66 2.79 4.65
N VAL A 25 -12.25 1.81 5.33
CA VAL A 25 -12.48 1.87 6.79
C VAL A 25 -11.17 2.00 7.57
N PHE A 26 -10.13 1.26 7.18
CA PHE A 26 -8.80 1.37 7.79
C PHE A 26 -8.24 2.79 7.66
N PHE A 27 -8.33 3.40 6.47
CA PHE A 27 -7.87 4.78 6.26
C PHE A 27 -8.66 5.78 7.08
N ASP A 28 -9.99 5.67 7.11
CA ASP A 28 -10.85 6.55 7.92
C ASP A 28 -10.56 6.43 9.42
N ALA A 29 -10.30 5.21 9.92
CA ALA A 29 -9.94 4.99 11.31
C ALA A 29 -8.63 5.67 11.71
N LEU A 30 -7.69 5.83 10.77
CA LEU A 30 -6.44 6.57 10.97
C LEU A 30 -6.54 8.06 10.59
N GLY A 31 -7.68 8.51 10.06
CA GLY A 31 -7.83 9.87 9.53
C GLY A 31 -6.98 10.14 8.28
N ILE A 32 -6.59 9.09 7.55
CA ILE A 32 -5.86 9.20 6.28
C ILE A 32 -6.88 9.56 5.19
N ARG A 33 -6.64 10.67 4.48
CA ARG A 33 -7.45 11.01 3.31
C ARG A 33 -7.15 10.02 2.19
N TRP A 34 -8.20 9.57 1.50
CA TRP A 34 -8.11 8.66 0.38
C TRP A 34 -9.08 9.06 -0.73
N GLU A 35 -8.71 8.72 -1.96
CA GLU A 35 -9.58 8.80 -3.13
C GLU A 35 -9.67 7.40 -3.73
N TYR A 36 -10.89 6.94 -4.05
CA TYR A 36 -11.12 5.62 -4.61
C TYR A 36 -11.22 5.67 -6.14
N GLU A 37 -10.42 4.82 -6.81
CA GLU A 37 -10.32 4.74 -8.27
C GLU A 37 -10.26 6.12 -8.97
N PRO A 38 -9.41 7.06 -8.53
CA PRO A 38 -9.48 8.45 -9.01
C PRO A 38 -9.11 8.58 -10.49
N GLN A 39 -8.27 7.69 -11.02
CA GLN A 39 -7.82 7.73 -12.40
C GLN A 39 -7.39 6.35 -12.91
N ARG A 40 -7.70 6.10 -14.19
CA ARG A 40 -7.18 4.98 -14.99
C ARG A 40 -5.93 5.41 -15.75
N PHE A 41 -4.94 4.53 -15.82
CA PHE A 41 -3.67 4.75 -16.51
C PHE A 41 -3.54 3.81 -17.70
N GLU A 42 -3.16 4.36 -18.85
CA GLU A 42 -2.76 3.57 -20.01
C GLU A 42 -1.27 3.19 -19.86
N LEU A 43 -0.97 1.90 -19.83
CA LEU A 43 0.39 1.39 -19.65
C LEU A 43 1.08 1.25 -21.01
N LEU A 44 1.59 2.38 -21.49
CA LEU A 44 2.33 2.48 -22.75
C LEU A 44 3.71 1.79 -22.68
N PRO A 45 4.35 1.51 -23.84
CA PRO A 45 5.77 1.15 -23.90
C PRO A 45 6.64 2.16 -23.15
N LEU A 46 7.71 1.69 -22.51
CA LEU A 46 8.67 2.58 -21.85
C LEU A 46 9.44 3.38 -22.89
N THR A 47 9.50 4.69 -22.70
CA THR A 47 10.35 5.56 -23.51
C THR A 47 11.82 5.24 -23.27
N GLU A 48 12.69 5.57 -24.23
CA GLU A 48 14.14 5.42 -24.08
C GLU A 48 14.66 6.14 -22.83
N ALA A 49 14.07 7.29 -22.47
CA ALA A 49 14.43 8.04 -21.28
C ALA A 49 14.14 7.28 -19.98
N VAL A 50 12.95 6.66 -19.88
CA VAL A 50 12.61 5.83 -18.71
C VAL A 50 13.49 4.60 -18.64
N GLN A 51 13.72 3.93 -19.78
CA GLN A 51 14.63 2.77 -19.83
C GLN A 51 16.06 3.13 -19.43
N GLN A 52 16.55 4.31 -19.83
CA GLN A 52 17.87 4.80 -19.46
C GLN A 52 17.97 5.07 -17.96
N ARG A 53 16.97 5.74 -17.37
CA ARG A 53 16.88 5.97 -15.93
C ARG A 53 16.95 4.65 -15.14
N LEU A 54 16.14 3.67 -15.51
CA LEU A 54 16.09 2.36 -14.83
C LEU A 54 17.44 1.64 -14.86
N ARG A 55 18.20 1.77 -15.96
CA ARG A 55 19.57 1.22 -16.07
C ARG A 55 20.56 1.96 -15.17
N GLU A 56 20.54 3.29 -15.18
CA GLU A 56 21.48 4.12 -14.42
C GLU A 56 21.30 3.97 -12.91
N GLU A 57 20.04 3.87 -12.46
CA GLU A 57 19.68 3.67 -11.07
C GLU A 57 19.82 2.20 -10.62
N GLN A 58 20.28 1.31 -11.53
CA GLN A 58 20.47 -0.13 -11.30
C GLN A 58 19.22 -0.84 -10.77
N PHE A 59 18.03 -0.37 -11.17
CA PHE A 59 16.76 -0.97 -10.72
C PHE A 59 16.52 -2.32 -11.38
N ARG A 60 16.68 -2.42 -12.71
CA ARG A 60 16.60 -3.67 -13.47
C ARG A 60 17.09 -3.50 -14.91
N ASP A 61 17.43 -4.60 -15.56
CA ASP A 61 17.69 -4.64 -17.00
C ASP A 61 16.38 -4.49 -17.81
N PRO A 62 16.46 -3.88 -19.02
CA PRO A 62 15.32 -3.81 -19.93
C PRO A 62 14.76 -5.20 -20.24
N GLN A 63 13.44 -5.32 -20.20
CA GLN A 63 12.73 -6.55 -20.50
C GLN A 63 11.98 -6.43 -21.84
N PRO A 64 11.69 -7.53 -22.55
CA PRO A 64 10.95 -7.47 -23.81
C PRO A 64 9.60 -6.74 -23.71
N GLU A 65 8.91 -6.84 -22.57
CA GLU A 65 7.66 -6.15 -22.28
C GLU A 65 7.80 -4.61 -22.21
N ASP A 66 9.02 -4.07 -22.09
CA ASP A 66 9.29 -2.63 -22.13
C ASP A 66 8.94 -2.01 -23.49
N ALA A 67 8.97 -2.80 -24.55
CA ALA A 67 8.69 -2.34 -25.91
C ALA A 67 7.20 -2.43 -26.33
N ILE A 68 6.32 -2.98 -25.50
CA ILE A 68 4.90 -3.19 -25.84
C ILE A 68 3.95 -2.56 -24.81
N PRO A 69 2.73 -2.19 -25.21
CA PRO A 69 1.70 -1.73 -24.27
C PRO A 69 1.19 -2.91 -23.43
N LEU A 70 0.87 -2.66 -22.15
CA LEU A 70 0.34 -3.65 -21.21
C LEU A 70 -1.16 -3.47 -20.90
N GLY A 71 -1.82 -2.57 -21.63
CA GLY A 71 -3.24 -2.23 -21.47
C GLY A 71 -3.45 -1.21 -20.35
N ASP A 72 -4.63 -1.23 -19.72
CA ASP A 72 -4.97 -0.29 -18.67
C ASP A 72 -4.64 -0.82 -17.27
N PHE A 73 -4.32 0.11 -16.37
CA PHE A 73 -4.22 -0.12 -14.94
C PHE A 73 -5.12 0.87 -14.18
N LEU A 74 -5.92 0.35 -13.25
CA LEU A 74 -6.79 1.16 -12.39
C LEU A 74 -6.44 0.88 -10.93
N PRO A 75 -5.57 1.70 -10.31
CA PRO A 75 -5.22 1.55 -8.91
C PRO A 75 -6.44 1.75 -8.01
N SER A 76 -6.46 1.05 -6.88
CA SER A 76 -7.61 1.05 -5.97
C SER A 76 -7.76 2.39 -5.24
N PHE A 77 -6.67 2.91 -4.68
CA PHE A 77 -6.69 4.15 -3.91
C PHE A 77 -5.52 5.08 -4.24
N TRP A 78 -5.77 6.38 -4.17
CA TRP A 78 -4.74 7.41 -4.02
C TRP A 78 -4.74 7.96 -2.60
N LEU A 79 -3.56 8.07 -2.01
CA LEU A 79 -3.34 8.57 -0.65
C LEU A 79 -2.52 9.88 -0.73
N PRO A 80 -3.18 11.05 -0.84
CA PRO A 80 -2.49 12.30 -1.16
C PRO A 80 -1.46 12.74 -0.13
N ALA A 81 -1.70 12.48 1.17
CA ALA A 81 -0.75 12.85 2.22
C ALA A 81 0.52 12.00 2.21
N GLN A 82 0.42 10.74 1.75
CA GLN A 82 1.53 9.80 1.62
C GLN A 82 2.17 9.85 0.23
N THR A 83 1.59 10.64 -0.69
CA THR A 83 1.94 10.69 -2.12
C THR A 83 2.10 9.29 -2.69
N ALA A 84 1.10 8.44 -2.41
CA ALA A 84 1.18 7.01 -2.65
C ALA A 84 -0.10 6.44 -3.28
N TRP A 85 0.10 5.58 -4.28
CA TRP A 85 -0.92 4.67 -4.77
C TRP A 85 -0.99 3.43 -3.88
N PHE A 86 -2.20 2.99 -3.58
CA PHE A 86 -2.44 1.80 -2.77
C PHE A 86 -3.42 0.87 -3.49
N GLN A 87 -2.89 -0.21 -4.04
CA GLN A 87 -3.63 -1.24 -4.75
C GLN A 87 -3.98 -2.39 -3.81
N VAL A 88 -5.20 -2.90 -3.93
CA VAL A 88 -5.69 -4.03 -3.14
C VAL A 88 -5.82 -5.26 -4.02
N ALA A 89 -5.21 -6.37 -3.62
CA ALA A 89 -5.32 -7.65 -4.31
C ALA A 89 -5.77 -8.72 -3.32
N ALA A 90 -6.85 -9.45 -3.63
CA ALA A 90 -7.35 -10.50 -2.73
C ALA A 90 -6.42 -11.73 -2.68
N THR A 91 -5.66 -11.96 -3.74
CA THR A 91 -4.71 -13.05 -3.90
C THR A 91 -3.48 -12.55 -4.62
N GLU A 92 -2.40 -13.32 -4.57
CA GLU A 92 -1.16 -13.05 -5.30
C GLU A 92 -1.43 -12.71 -6.77
N PRO A 93 -0.95 -11.55 -7.27
CA PRO A 93 -1.04 -11.21 -8.68
C PRO A 93 -0.32 -12.26 -9.55
N THR A 94 -0.86 -12.50 -10.74
CA THR A 94 -0.13 -13.30 -11.75
C THR A 94 1.09 -12.52 -12.25
N GLU A 95 1.99 -13.18 -12.97
CA GLU A 95 3.14 -12.53 -13.64
C GLU A 95 2.70 -11.32 -14.49
N ALA A 96 1.62 -11.46 -15.26
CA ALA A 96 1.05 -10.35 -16.04
C ALA A 96 0.48 -9.22 -15.15
N GLY A 97 -0.06 -9.56 -13.96
CA GLY A 97 -0.50 -8.58 -12.98
C GLY A 97 0.66 -7.79 -12.39
N TRP A 98 1.74 -8.48 -12.03
CA TRP A 98 2.98 -7.87 -11.55
C TRP A 98 3.63 -6.99 -12.62
N ALA A 99 3.72 -7.45 -13.87
CA ALA A 99 4.25 -6.66 -14.99
C ALA A 99 3.49 -5.34 -15.17
N ARG A 100 2.15 -5.35 -15.05
CA ARG A 100 1.34 -4.12 -15.10
C ARG A 100 1.60 -3.20 -13.92
N PHE A 101 1.68 -3.73 -12.71
CA PHE A 101 1.97 -2.92 -11.53
C PHE A 101 3.36 -2.27 -11.61
N PHE A 102 4.39 -3.03 -12.01
CA PHE A 102 5.73 -2.49 -12.20
C PHE A 102 5.79 -1.45 -13.32
N ARG A 103 5.12 -1.68 -14.45
CA ARG A 103 4.98 -0.65 -15.49
C ARG A 103 4.30 0.60 -14.98
N PHE A 104 3.28 0.46 -14.13
CA PHE A 104 2.63 1.60 -13.50
C PHE A 104 3.59 2.37 -12.58
N CYS A 105 4.40 1.68 -11.78
CA CYS A 105 5.45 2.33 -10.98
C CYS A 105 6.45 3.09 -11.86
N ASP A 106 6.92 2.47 -12.95
CA ASP A 106 7.87 3.07 -13.90
C ASP A 106 7.32 4.38 -14.51
N LEU A 107 6.00 4.48 -14.70
CA LEU A 107 5.34 5.62 -15.34
C LEU A 107 4.79 6.68 -14.37
N SER A 108 4.49 6.32 -13.12
CA SER A 108 3.75 7.21 -12.21
C SER A 108 4.65 8.17 -11.42
N ASP A 109 5.97 7.94 -11.34
CA ASP A 109 6.94 8.70 -10.51
C ASP A 109 6.50 8.90 -9.04
N GLN A 110 5.47 8.18 -8.60
CA GLN A 110 4.91 8.22 -7.25
C GLN A 110 5.17 6.89 -6.56
N ARG A 111 5.12 6.90 -5.22
CA ARG A 111 5.17 5.66 -4.44
C ARG A 111 3.94 4.82 -4.77
N ALA A 112 4.11 3.52 -4.90
CA ALA A 112 2.99 2.61 -5.15
C ALA A 112 3.16 1.34 -4.33
N PHE A 113 2.07 0.87 -3.74
CA PHE A 113 2.04 -0.31 -2.90
C PHE A 113 0.91 -1.24 -3.33
N VAL A 114 1.13 -2.55 -3.22
CA VAL A 114 0.08 -3.57 -3.40
C VAL A 114 -0.07 -4.32 -2.08
N ALA A 115 -1.23 -4.18 -1.45
CA ALA A 115 -1.62 -5.01 -0.32
C ALA A 115 -2.29 -6.29 -0.86
N VAL A 116 -1.63 -7.42 -0.65
CA VAL A 116 -2.04 -8.75 -1.11
C VAL A 116 -2.62 -9.53 0.07
N GLY A 117 -3.80 -10.12 -0.12
CA GLY A 117 -4.44 -10.99 0.87
C GLY A 117 -5.45 -10.30 1.79
N PRO A 118 -6.02 -11.03 2.76
CA PRO A 118 -6.92 -10.46 3.76
C PRO A 118 -6.17 -9.50 4.69
N LEU A 119 -6.86 -8.49 5.26
CA LEU A 119 -6.23 -7.65 6.28
C LEU A 119 -5.64 -8.51 7.42
N PRO A 120 -4.46 -8.20 7.96
CA PRO A 120 -3.81 -9.00 9.00
C PRO A 120 -4.63 -8.97 10.29
N ASP A 121 -4.47 -10.00 11.14
CA ASP A 121 -5.06 -9.98 12.47
C ASP A 121 -4.32 -8.94 13.33
N PRO A 122 -4.99 -7.92 13.91
CA PRO A 122 -4.31 -6.91 14.72
C PRO A 122 -3.58 -7.48 15.94
N ARG A 123 -3.88 -8.72 16.35
CA ARG A 123 -3.21 -9.40 17.46
C ARG A 123 -1.87 -10.02 17.07
N THR A 124 -1.59 -10.17 15.78
CA THR A 124 -0.35 -10.75 15.26
C THR A 124 0.62 -9.68 14.73
N VAL A 125 0.16 -8.43 14.58
CA VAL A 125 1.00 -7.30 14.18
C VAL A 125 1.94 -6.89 15.31
N GLU A 126 3.22 -6.82 15.01
CA GLU A 126 4.31 -6.45 15.94
C GLU A 126 4.95 -5.10 15.56
N GLU A 127 6.01 -4.69 16.27
CA GLU A 127 6.69 -3.42 16.03
C GLU A 127 7.20 -3.30 14.58
N HIS A 128 7.60 -4.41 13.96
CA HIS A 128 8.08 -4.50 12.59
C HIS A 128 6.96 -4.53 11.54
N GLY A 129 5.69 -4.61 11.95
CA GLY A 129 4.54 -4.70 11.06
C GLY A 129 3.81 -6.04 11.16
N HIS A 130 3.11 -6.40 10.08
CA HIS A 130 2.38 -7.66 10.01
C HIS A 130 3.33 -8.85 9.85
N PRO A 131 2.99 -10.05 10.33
CA PRO A 131 3.78 -11.24 10.04
C PRO A 131 3.62 -11.65 8.57
N GLN A 132 4.63 -12.29 7.99
CA GLN A 132 4.58 -12.76 6.60
C GLN A 132 3.78 -14.06 6.42
N GLU A 133 3.59 -14.82 7.51
CA GLU A 133 2.96 -16.14 7.48
C GLU A 133 1.43 -16.11 7.45
N ASP A 134 0.81 -14.95 7.71
CA ASP A 134 -0.66 -14.79 7.80
C ASP A 134 -1.36 -14.63 6.44
N GLY A 135 -0.64 -14.85 5.34
CA GLY A 135 -1.17 -14.71 3.98
C GLY A 135 -1.48 -13.26 3.60
N PHE A 136 -0.92 -12.29 4.33
CA PHE A 136 -1.00 -10.87 4.06
C PHE A 136 0.41 -10.30 3.84
N GLU A 137 0.58 -9.52 2.78
CA GLU A 137 1.84 -8.84 2.48
C GLU A 137 1.59 -7.51 1.77
N ILE A 138 2.47 -6.53 1.97
CA ILE A 138 2.48 -5.28 1.20
C ILE A 138 3.78 -5.19 0.41
N HIS A 139 3.63 -5.23 -0.91
CA HIS A 139 4.71 -5.12 -1.86
C HIS A 139 4.85 -3.70 -2.38
N THR A 140 6.06 -3.36 -2.81
CA THR A 140 6.36 -2.21 -3.67
C THR A 140 7.14 -2.70 -4.90
N TYR A 141 7.71 -1.79 -5.67
CA TYR A 141 8.52 -2.11 -6.84
C TYR A 141 9.76 -2.95 -6.47
N GLY A 142 9.69 -4.26 -6.72
CA GLY A 142 10.80 -5.21 -6.51
C GLY A 142 11.17 -5.48 -5.05
N ASP A 143 10.37 -5.03 -4.08
CA ASP A 143 10.63 -5.18 -2.65
C ASP A 143 9.31 -5.48 -1.90
N GLN A 144 9.42 -6.05 -0.71
CA GLN A 144 8.26 -6.52 0.07
C GLN A 144 8.43 -6.21 1.56
N HIS A 145 7.46 -6.61 2.38
CA HIS A 145 7.47 -6.36 3.82
C HIS A 145 7.39 -4.86 4.19
N TYR A 146 6.59 -4.13 3.41
CA TYR A 146 6.18 -2.79 3.79
C TYR A 146 5.04 -2.89 4.79
N ALA A 147 5.05 -2.03 5.79
CA ALA A 147 4.00 -2.03 6.80
C ALA A 147 3.63 -0.61 7.18
N TRP A 148 2.36 -0.47 7.60
CA TRP A 148 1.89 0.77 8.17
C TRP A 148 2.70 1.10 9.43
N THR A 149 3.18 2.33 9.51
CA THR A 149 3.95 2.84 10.63
C THR A 149 3.41 4.18 11.08
N ARG A 150 3.58 4.48 12.36
CA ARG A 150 3.28 5.79 12.94
C ARG A 150 4.56 6.54 13.25
N CYS A 151 4.76 7.71 12.65
CA CYS A 151 5.90 8.58 12.94
C CYS A 151 5.99 8.87 14.44
N ARG A 152 7.15 8.57 15.03
CA ARG A 152 7.41 8.75 16.46
C ARG A 152 7.18 10.19 16.94
N TRP A 153 7.42 11.18 16.08
CA TRP A 153 7.45 12.58 16.48
C TRP A 153 6.18 13.37 16.15
N CYS A 154 5.65 13.22 14.94
CA CYS A 154 4.47 13.97 14.51
C CYS A 154 3.20 13.12 14.41
N GLY A 155 3.30 11.81 14.60
CA GLY A 155 2.15 10.90 14.47
C GLY A 155 1.69 10.62 13.04
N PHE A 156 2.40 11.13 12.02
CA PHE A 156 2.11 10.86 10.61
C PHE A 156 2.14 9.35 10.31
N TYR A 157 1.08 8.85 9.67
CA TYR A 157 0.99 7.47 9.23
C TYR A 157 1.56 7.31 7.82
N ASP A 158 2.39 6.28 7.61
CA ASP A 158 3.02 6.00 6.32
C ASP A 158 3.26 4.50 6.14
N LEU A 159 3.72 4.11 4.94
CA LEU A 159 4.15 2.77 4.59
C LEU A 159 5.67 2.72 4.42
N THR A 160 6.36 1.96 5.26
CA THR A 160 7.81 1.79 5.16
C THR A 160 8.20 0.34 5.39
N PHE A 161 9.34 -0.05 4.83
CA PHE A 161 9.96 -1.35 5.09
C PHE A 161 10.14 -1.57 6.60
N ASP A 162 9.70 -2.73 7.11
CA ASP A 162 9.63 -3.09 8.54
C ASP A 162 8.89 -2.08 9.43
N ALA A 163 7.96 -1.29 8.90
CA ALA A 163 7.30 -0.21 9.64
C ALA A 163 8.30 0.78 10.30
N ARG A 164 9.46 1.03 9.69
CA ARG A 164 10.45 2.01 10.17
C ARG A 164 9.92 3.44 10.10
N SER A 165 9.50 3.96 11.24
CA SER A 165 8.97 5.33 11.38
C SER A 165 10.00 6.42 11.06
N ALA A 166 11.30 6.11 11.13
CA ALA A 166 12.37 7.03 10.73
C ALA A 166 12.43 7.29 9.22
N ARG A 167 11.83 6.41 8.41
CA ARG A 167 11.78 6.52 6.94
C ARG A 167 10.49 7.14 6.41
N THR A 168 9.64 7.65 7.30
CA THR A 168 8.36 8.29 6.92
C THR A 168 8.60 9.56 6.11
N LEU A 169 7.71 9.83 5.15
CA LEU A 169 7.73 10.99 4.27
C LEU A 169 7.74 12.33 5.02
N CYS A 170 7.21 12.36 6.24
CA CYS A 170 7.19 13.57 7.07
C CYS A 170 8.59 14.11 7.42
N GLY A 171 9.68 13.35 7.20
CA GLY A 171 11.06 13.80 7.36
C GLY A 171 11.49 14.09 8.80
N CYS A 172 10.64 13.84 9.78
CA CYS A 172 10.87 14.19 11.19
C CYS A 172 12.15 13.58 11.78
N HIS A 173 12.53 12.37 11.37
CA HIS A 173 13.77 11.73 11.82
C HIS A 173 14.98 12.42 11.19
N LYS A 174 15.02 12.52 9.86
CA LYS A 174 16.11 13.16 9.11
C LYS A 174 16.36 14.61 9.58
N SER A 175 15.29 15.34 9.92
CA SER A 175 15.40 16.70 10.46
C SER A 175 16.00 16.76 11.86
N ARG A 176 15.85 15.71 12.68
CA ARG A 176 16.34 15.69 14.08
C ARG A 176 17.70 15.01 14.21
N TYR A 177 17.93 13.98 13.41
CA TYR A 177 19.10 13.11 13.45
C TYR A 177 19.65 12.96 12.01
N PRO A 178 20.23 14.03 11.45
CA PRO A 178 20.76 14.01 10.08
C PRO A 178 21.88 12.98 9.90
N ASP A 179 22.66 12.72 10.97
CA ASP A 179 23.76 11.77 10.98
C ASP A 179 23.32 10.34 11.37
N LEU A 180 22.01 10.10 11.45
CA LEU A 180 21.39 8.83 11.88
C LEU A 180 21.75 8.38 13.31
N ASP A 181 22.40 9.23 14.10
CA ASP A 181 22.69 8.96 15.52
C ASP A 181 21.50 9.36 16.40
N ALA A 182 20.47 8.51 16.40
CA ALA A 182 19.26 8.73 17.19
C ALA A 182 19.27 7.86 18.46
N PRO A 183 19.25 8.43 19.68
CA PRO A 183 19.21 7.62 20.92
C PRO A 183 17.98 6.72 21.03
N CYS A 184 16.93 7.02 20.27
CA CYS A 184 15.67 6.28 20.29
C CYS A 184 15.58 5.13 19.28
N CYS A 185 16.58 4.92 18.43
CA CYS A 185 16.66 3.75 17.55
C CYS A 185 18.07 3.47 17.04
N ASN A 186 18.31 2.24 16.58
CA ASN A 186 19.58 1.88 15.96
C ASN A 186 19.63 2.40 14.52
N GLY A 187 20.13 3.62 14.31
CA GLY A 187 20.13 4.26 13.01
C GLY A 187 18.73 4.68 12.58
N ASP A 188 18.21 4.07 11.52
CA ASP A 188 16.84 4.27 11.03
C ASP A 188 15.84 3.20 11.49
N LYS A 189 16.26 2.28 12.37
CA LYS A 189 15.46 1.16 12.89
C LYS A 189 14.49 1.58 14.00
N CYS A 190 13.71 2.62 13.72
CA CYS A 190 12.68 3.13 14.62
C CYS A 190 11.33 2.47 14.28
N TYR A 191 11.09 1.22 14.68
CA TYR A 191 9.89 0.44 14.32
C TYR A 191 8.65 0.89 15.09
N ARG A 192 7.49 0.97 14.42
CA ARG A 192 6.21 1.44 14.99
C ARG A 192 4.97 0.85 14.29
N GLY A 193 5.06 -0.41 13.84
CA GLY A 193 3.95 -1.15 13.23
C GLY A 193 2.83 -1.49 14.21
N ASP A 194 3.17 -1.65 15.49
CA ASP A 194 2.29 -1.99 16.61
C ASP A 194 1.63 -0.77 17.28
N ALA A 195 1.68 0.41 16.65
CA ALA A 195 1.05 1.59 17.21
C ALA A 195 -0.44 1.30 17.51
N PRO A 196 -0.96 1.59 18.72
CA PRO A 196 -2.32 1.20 19.11
C PRO A 196 -3.40 1.66 18.14
N GLU A 197 -3.21 2.81 17.50
CA GLU A 197 -4.12 3.35 16.49
C GLU A 197 -4.13 2.51 15.20
N ILE A 198 -2.98 1.96 14.79
CA ILE A 198 -2.87 1.04 13.63
C ILE A 198 -3.58 -0.28 13.95
N LEU A 199 -3.34 -0.84 15.14
CA LEU A 199 -4.01 -2.07 15.57
C LEU A 199 -5.53 -1.89 15.65
N ALA A 200 -5.98 -0.75 16.19
CA ALA A 200 -7.39 -0.39 16.23
C ALA A 200 -7.99 -0.23 14.83
N ALA A 201 -7.25 0.37 13.88
CA ALA A 201 -7.69 0.53 12.50
C ALA A 201 -7.84 -0.82 11.78
N TYR A 202 -6.90 -1.75 11.95
CA TYR A 202 -7.06 -3.12 11.43
C TYR A 202 -8.26 -3.82 12.06
N GLY A 203 -8.46 -3.67 13.38
CA GLY A 203 -9.63 -4.20 14.07
C GLY A 203 -10.96 -3.68 13.52
N ALA A 204 -11.06 -2.35 13.35
CA ALA A 204 -12.24 -1.70 12.78
C ALA A 204 -12.51 -2.18 11.34
N ALA A 205 -11.48 -2.21 10.49
CA ALA A 205 -11.60 -2.67 9.11
C ALA A 205 -12.03 -4.13 9.01
N ARG A 206 -11.51 -5.03 9.86
CA ARG A 206 -11.91 -6.44 9.88
C ARG A 206 -13.34 -6.64 10.38
N ALA A 207 -13.76 -5.85 11.37
CA ALA A 207 -15.10 -5.89 11.94
C ALA A 207 -16.16 -5.21 11.06
N ALA A 208 -15.75 -4.40 10.09
CA ALA A 208 -16.65 -3.66 9.22
C ALA A 208 -17.66 -4.57 8.51
N ARG A 209 -18.92 -4.14 8.60
CA ARG A 209 -20.08 -4.75 7.95
C ARG A 209 -20.57 -3.80 6.86
N PHE A 210 -20.92 -4.36 5.71
CA PHE A 210 -21.48 -3.62 4.59
C PHE A 210 -22.89 -4.16 4.31
N GLU A 211 -23.73 -3.35 3.69
CA GLU A 211 -25.09 -3.76 3.31
C GLU A 211 -25.06 -5.09 2.54
N ASN A 212 -26.00 -6.00 2.84
CA ASN A 212 -26.04 -7.40 2.39
C ASN A 212 -25.00 -8.36 3.01
N ASP A 213 -24.54 -8.13 4.25
CA ASP A 213 -23.80 -9.18 4.98
C ASP A 213 -24.79 -10.28 5.42
N PRO A 214 -24.65 -11.55 4.97
CA PRO A 214 -25.57 -12.64 5.35
C PRO A 214 -25.53 -13.02 6.84
N SER A 215 -24.74 -12.31 7.66
CA SER A 215 -24.67 -12.43 9.11
C SER A 215 -25.52 -11.40 9.87
N GLY A 216 -26.35 -10.61 9.17
CA GLY A 216 -27.38 -9.78 9.78
C GLY A 216 -28.64 -10.60 10.11
N CYS A 217 -28.61 -11.28 11.26
CA CYS A 217 -29.80 -11.80 11.95
C CYS A 217 -29.65 -11.48 13.44
#